data_AF-A0A174DDV3-F1
#
_entry.id   AF-A0A174DDV3-F1
#
_cell.length_a   1.000
_cell.length_b   1.000
_cell.length_c   1.000
_cell.angle_alpha   90.00
_cell.angle_beta   90.00
_cell.angle_gamma   90.00
#
_symmetry.space_group_name_H-M   'P 1'
#
loop_
_entity.id
_entity.type
_entity.pdbx_description
1 polymer ?
#
loop_
_entity_poly.entity_id
_entity_poly.type
_entity_poly.pdbx_seq_one_letter_code
_entity_poly.pdbx_strand_id
1 'polypeptide(L)'
;MEVKYREEQVITSPYVTQADKMAVSLRHLADRFLKMEPKKQCFTPEEMTEMYDRITEKVCRGCSRKSECLERKKAEHWQLFYDLLCTIEGYGAELNKEMKQHLQRECIQAPRFLRESLETFQEAKRILVWNNKMVQSREGCAAQLDSFADMLCHVTRDLDASIFTDPPLAKKVAQHFKKAGIRMLSSVFFVDEHGRYEIHVTVKSEKGNCIPTRKAAELLSVCTKRRMCPAQNERQVLGQEYETIVCVEGPGYYVLQGVAKMGKNGQKISGDSFLMKTLPGGKEAAILSDGMGSGERALQESGMLVEMLEELLGAGFPVETALSMINTALVMGREEVRFSTVDMSIFDLYNGKCEFVKAGAAVTFLRTKDGVEHIRSESLPLGVIQRQQSEKETRQLESGDVVVMVSDGILDALPAGEQEHLLDLMIGGSPLENPEELANYILDKVLELAAGKAGDDMTVLVAGIWKMCYSR
;
A
#
# COMPACT_ATOMS: atom_id res chain seq x y z
N MET A 1 -36.70 32.96 -20.42
CA MET A 1 -36.24 32.14 -21.56
C MET A 1 -35.54 30.93 -20.98
N GLU A 2 -36.25 29.82 -20.89
CA GLU A 2 -35.73 28.53 -20.43
C GLU A 2 -34.77 27.98 -21.49
N VAL A 3 -33.53 27.71 -21.09
CA VAL A 3 -32.57 27.00 -21.93
C VAL A 3 -32.86 25.51 -21.78
N LYS A 4 -33.58 24.96 -22.76
CA LYS A 4 -33.76 23.52 -22.93
C LYS A 4 -32.40 22.88 -23.21
N TYR A 5 -31.88 22.11 -22.26
CA TYR A 5 -30.88 21.10 -22.55
C TYR A 5 -31.52 20.07 -23.47
N ARG A 6 -31.06 19.98 -24.72
CA ARG A 6 -31.32 18.82 -25.57
C ARG A 6 -30.64 17.64 -24.88
N GLU A 7 -31.43 16.63 -24.53
CA GLU A 7 -30.94 15.29 -24.23
C GLU A 7 -30.21 14.78 -25.48
N GLU A 8 -28.91 15.00 -25.55
CA GLU A 8 -28.05 14.25 -26.45
C GLU A 8 -28.11 12.80 -25.98
N GLN A 9 -28.60 11.92 -26.85
CA GLN A 9 -28.50 10.48 -26.65
C GLN A 9 -27.03 10.14 -26.48
N VAL A 10 -26.60 9.93 -25.24
CA VAL A 10 -25.27 9.39 -24.93
C VAL A 10 -25.24 8.01 -25.58
N ILE A 11 -24.58 7.90 -26.73
CA ILE A 11 -24.26 6.62 -27.34
C ILE A 11 -23.22 6.00 -26.41
N THR A 12 -23.67 5.32 -25.36
CA THR A 12 -22.77 4.59 -24.46
C THR A 12 -22.09 3.52 -25.28
N SER A 13 -20.75 3.58 -25.34
CA SER A 13 -19.95 2.63 -26.09
C SER A 13 -20.32 1.19 -25.67
N PRO A 14 -20.48 0.25 -26.61
CA PRO A 14 -20.76 -1.15 -26.26
C PRO A 14 -19.68 -1.73 -25.32
N TYR A 15 -18.46 -1.20 -25.39
CA TYR A 15 -17.35 -1.55 -24.50
C TYR A 15 -17.57 -1.05 -23.06
N VAL A 16 -18.13 0.14 -22.88
CA VAL A 16 -18.48 0.69 -21.55
C VAL A 16 -19.63 -0.11 -20.94
N THR A 17 -20.64 -0.46 -21.75
CA THR A 17 -21.73 -1.35 -21.30
C THR A 17 -21.21 -2.74 -20.91
N GLN A 18 -20.23 -3.27 -21.63
CA GLN A 18 -19.60 -4.56 -21.30
C GLN A 18 -18.79 -4.48 -20.00
N ALA A 19 -18.04 -3.39 -19.81
CA ALA A 19 -17.29 -3.13 -18.60
C ALA A 19 -18.21 -3.01 -17.38
N ASP A 20 -19.30 -2.26 -17.47
CA ASP A 20 -20.27 -2.15 -16.37
C ASP A 20 -20.85 -3.52 -15.98
N LYS A 21 -21.13 -4.40 -16.94
CA LYS A 21 -21.56 -5.79 -16.67
C LYS A 21 -20.48 -6.61 -15.95
N MET A 22 -19.21 -6.42 -16.30
CA MET A 22 -18.09 -7.06 -15.60
C MET A 22 -18.01 -6.57 -14.15
N ALA A 23 -18.07 -5.26 -13.93
CA ALA A 23 -18.07 -4.66 -12.59
C ALA A 23 -19.23 -5.20 -11.72
N VAL A 24 -20.46 -5.26 -12.26
CA VAL A 24 -21.61 -5.84 -11.54
C VAL A 24 -21.36 -7.31 -11.19
N SER A 25 -20.78 -8.08 -12.11
CA SER A 25 -20.47 -9.50 -11.85
C SER A 25 -19.43 -9.68 -10.75
N LEU A 26 -18.40 -8.81 -10.69
CA LEU A 26 -17.41 -8.80 -9.62
C LEU A 26 -18.04 -8.48 -8.26
N ARG A 27 -18.91 -7.46 -8.19
CA ARG A 27 -19.64 -7.10 -6.96
C ARG A 27 -20.56 -8.23 -6.48
N HIS A 28 -21.23 -8.93 -7.40
CA HIS A 28 -22.02 -10.12 -7.05
C HIS A 28 -21.16 -11.25 -6.48
N LEU A 29 -19.95 -11.44 -7.01
CA LEU A 29 -19.02 -12.44 -6.49
C LEU A 29 -18.48 -12.05 -5.10
N ALA A 30 -18.19 -10.77 -4.88
CA ALA A 30 -17.84 -10.23 -3.57
C ALA A 30 -18.94 -10.47 -2.52
N ASP A 31 -20.20 -10.14 -2.84
CA ASP A 31 -21.35 -10.37 -1.96
C ASP A 31 -21.56 -11.86 -1.64
N ARG A 32 -21.36 -12.74 -2.63
CA ARG A 32 -21.39 -14.20 -2.40
C ARG A 32 -20.30 -14.65 -1.45
N PHE A 33 -19.09 -14.10 -1.54
CA PHE A 33 -17.99 -14.45 -0.64
C PHE A 33 -18.30 -13.99 0.79
N LEU A 34 -18.87 -12.80 0.98
CA LEU A 34 -19.25 -12.31 2.31
C LEU A 34 -20.36 -13.14 2.97
N LYS A 35 -21.22 -13.81 2.18
CA LYS A 35 -22.36 -14.60 2.66
C LYS A 35 -22.08 -16.07 2.99
N MET A 36 -20.87 -16.58 2.74
CA MET A 36 -20.55 -17.97 3.14
C MET A 36 -20.23 -18.04 4.65
N GLU A 37 -19.66 -19.15 5.12
CA GLU A 37 -19.49 -19.45 6.55
C GLU A 37 -18.88 -18.29 7.36
N PRO A 38 -19.50 -17.91 8.50
CA PRO A 38 -19.02 -16.82 9.33
C PRO A 38 -17.85 -17.24 10.22
N LYS A 39 -17.12 -16.24 10.72
CA LYS A 39 -16.06 -16.44 11.71
C LYS A 39 -16.64 -17.07 12.99
N LYS A 40 -15.99 -18.13 13.49
CA LYS A 40 -16.37 -18.81 14.74
C LYS A 40 -15.50 -18.33 15.89
N GLN A 41 -16.09 -17.87 16.99
CA GLN A 41 -15.33 -17.45 18.19
C GLN A 41 -15.07 -18.63 19.15
N CYS A 42 -16.04 -19.52 19.28
CA CYS A 42 -15.98 -20.68 20.17
C CYS A 42 -16.36 -21.95 19.41
N PHE A 43 -16.00 -23.11 19.99
CA PHE A 43 -16.46 -24.40 19.50
C PHE A 43 -17.96 -24.57 19.71
N THR A 44 -18.64 -25.20 18.77
CA THR A 44 -20.06 -25.54 18.91
C THR A 44 -20.26 -26.72 19.88
N PRO A 45 -21.46 -26.91 20.44
CA PRO A 45 -21.75 -28.07 21.29
C PRO A 45 -21.45 -29.41 20.61
N GLU A 46 -21.66 -29.51 19.30
CA GLU A 46 -21.36 -30.69 18.50
C GLU A 46 -19.84 -30.94 18.42
N GLU A 47 -19.04 -29.90 18.16
CA GLU A 47 -17.57 -29.99 18.11
C GLU A 47 -17.00 -30.38 19.48
N MET A 48 -17.56 -29.84 20.56
CA MET A 48 -17.20 -30.22 21.94
C MET A 48 -17.53 -31.70 22.22
N THR A 49 -18.66 -32.18 21.70
CA THR A 49 -19.07 -33.59 21.84
C THR A 49 -18.14 -34.51 21.06
N GLU A 50 -17.76 -34.13 19.84
CA GLU A 50 -16.81 -34.89 19.03
C GLU A 50 -15.44 -35.01 19.71
N MET A 51 -14.94 -33.92 20.30
CA MET A 51 -13.69 -33.95 21.07
C MET A 51 -13.79 -34.90 22.27
N TYR A 52 -14.89 -34.83 23.02
CA TYR A 52 -15.13 -35.71 24.17
C TYR A 52 -15.17 -37.20 23.76
N ASP A 53 -15.89 -37.53 22.70
CA ASP A 53 -16.01 -38.90 22.20
C ASP A 53 -14.64 -39.43 21.73
N ARG A 54 -13.85 -38.61 21.04
CA ARG A 54 -12.49 -38.96 20.60
C ARG A 54 -11.55 -39.24 21.78
N ILE A 55 -11.60 -38.41 22.82
CA ILE A 55 -10.76 -38.56 24.02
C ILE A 55 -11.19 -39.80 24.82
N THR A 56 -12.49 -39.99 25.03
CA THR A 56 -13.01 -41.13 25.80
C THR A 56 -12.78 -42.46 25.08
N GLU A 57 -12.84 -42.50 23.75
CA GLU A 57 -12.49 -43.71 22.99
C GLU A 57 -11.01 -44.08 23.13
N LYS A 58 -10.10 -43.09 23.10
CA LYS A 58 -8.65 -43.33 23.25
C LYS A 58 -8.23 -43.68 24.68
N VAL A 59 -8.87 -43.07 25.69
CA VAL A 59 -8.42 -43.15 27.10
C VAL A 59 -9.30 -44.06 27.94
N CYS A 60 -10.63 -43.95 27.80
CA CYS A 60 -11.58 -44.61 28.68
C CYS A 60 -12.02 -46.00 28.18
N ARG A 61 -11.80 -46.35 26.91
CA ARG A 61 -12.18 -47.67 26.35
C ARG A 61 -11.59 -48.86 27.11
N GLY A 62 -10.34 -48.75 27.55
CA GLY A 62 -9.64 -49.77 28.35
C GLY A 62 -9.60 -49.50 29.86
N CYS A 63 -10.37 -48.52 30.36
CA CYS A 63 -10.33 -48.10 31.75
C CYS A 63 -11.26 -48.96 32.64
N SER A 64 -10.78 -49.38 33.81
CA SER A 64 -11.55 -50.21 34.75
C SER A 64 -12.78 -49.51 35.33
N ARG A 65 -12.81 -48.16 35.36
CA ARG A 65 -13.95 -47.35 35.85
C ARG A 65 -14.88 -46.86 34.74
N LYS A 66 -14.77 -47.38 33.51
CA LYS A 66 -15.53 -46.90 32.34
C LYS A 66 -17.04 -46.85 32.59
N SER A 67 -17.66 -47.93 33.07
CA SER A 67 -19.11 -47.98 33.30
C SER A 67 -19.58 -47.05 34.41
N GLU A 68 -18.73 -46.74 35.39
CA GLU A 68 -19.05 -45.76 36.43
C GLU A 68 -19.03 -44.34 35.86
N CYS A 69 -17.96 -43.97 35.15
CA CYS A 69 -17.78 -42.61 34.62
C CYS A 69 -18.69 -42.30 33.41
N LEU A 70 -18.82 -43.22 32.46
CA LEU A 70 -19.51 -42.96 31.18
C LEU A 70 -20.99 -43.37 31.19
N GLU A 71 -21.44 -44.26 32.07
CA GLU A 71 -22.85 -44.69 32.15
C GLU A 71 -23.56 -44.09 33.37
N ARG A 72 -23.00 -44.23 34.58
CA ARG A 72 -23.66 -43.76 35.82
C ARG A 72 -23.43 -42.29 36.12
N LYS A 73 -22.22 -41.78 35.88
CA LYS A 73 -21.79 -40.41 36.20
C LYS A 73 -21.44 -39.57 34.97
N LYS A 74 -22.15 -39.83 33.85
CA LYS A 74 -21.84 -39.19 32.56
C LYS A 74 -21.83 -37.66 32.63
N ALA A 75 -22.79 -37.07 33.36
CA ALA A 75 -22.88 -35.61 33.52
C ALA A 75 -21.69 -35.02 34.30
N GLU A 76 -21.28 -35.66 35.41
CA GLU A 76 -20.11 -35.25 36.20
C GLU A 76 -18.82 -35.34 35.38
N HIS A 77 -18.67 -36.43 34.61
CA HIS A 77 -17.49 -36.63 33.75
C HIS A 77 -17.43 -35.63 32.59
N TRP A 78 -18.59 -35.29 32.00
CA TRP A 78 -18.68 -34.22 31.01
C TRP A 78 -18.29 -32.85 31.59
N GLN A 79 -18.75 -32.53 32.79
CA GLN A 79 -18.41 -31.27 33.46
C GLN A 79 -16.90 -31.17 33.72
N LEU A 80 -16.29 -32.25 34.22
CA LEU A 80 -14.84 -32.33 34.42
C LEU A 80 -14.06 -32.10 33.12
N PHE A 81 -14.53 -32.66 32.01
CA PHE A 81 -13.94 -32.42 30.68
C PHE A 81 -14.09 -30.96 30.24
N TYR A 82 -15.28 -30.38 30.42
CA TYR A 82 -15.56 -29.00 30.04
C TYR A 82 -14.69 -28.01 30.82
N ASP A 83 -14.65 -28.14 32.15
CA ASP A 83 -13.84 -27.30 33.02
C ASP A 83 -12.34 -27.43 32.70
N LEU A 84 -11.91 -28.65 32.35
CA LEU A 84 -10.55 -28.90 31.87
C LEU A 84 -10.25 -28.13 30.58
N LEU A 85 -11.13 -28.17 29.58
CA LEU A 85 -10.94 -27.42 28.32
C LEU A 85 -10.93 -25.90 28.55
N CYS A 86 -11.83 -25.37 29.37
CA CYS A 86 -11.81 -23.95 29.75
C CYS A 86 -10.49 -23.56 30.43
N THR A 87 -9.95 -24.45 31.28
CA THR A 87 -8.66 -24.21 31.94
C THR A 87 -7.50 -24.24 30.93
N ILE A 88 -7.53 -25.16 29.96
CA ILE A 88 -6.54 -25.24 28.87
C ILE A 88 -6.59 -23.98 28.00
N GLU A 89 -7.78 -23.46 27.72
CA GLU A 89 -7.95 -22.26 26.91
C GLU A 89 -7.31 -21.02 27.58
N GLY A 90 -7.52 -20.85 28.89
CA GLY A 90 -7.02 -19.70 29.64
C GLY A 90 -5.54 -19.76 30.03
N TYR A 91 -5.03 -20.94 30.41
CA TYR A 91 -3.67 -21.10 30.96
C TYR A 91 -2.71 -21.88 30.05
N GLY A 92 -3.19 -22.40 28.91
CA GLY A 92 -2.37 -23.19 27.99
C GLY A 92 -1.89 -24.51 28.61
N ALA A 93 -0.63 -24.88 28.33
CA ALA A 93 -0.03 -26.12 28.85
C ALA A 93 0.24 -26.08 30.37
N GLU A 94 0.32 -24.89 30.96
CA GLU A 94 0.55 -24.70 32.39
C GLU A 94 -0.77 -24.64 33.16
N LEU A 95 -1.47 -25.78 33.28
CA LEU A 95 -2.71 -25.81 34.05
C LEU A 95 -2.49 -25.37 35.50
N ASN A 96 -3.49 -24.71 36.06
CA ASN A 96 -3.53 -24.36 37.46
C ASN A 96 -3.38 -25.62 38.37
N LYS A 97 -2.78 -25.44 39.55
CA LYS A 97 -2.53 -26.56 40.49
C LYS A 97 -3.84 -27.23 40.95
N GLU A 98 -4.92 -26.47 41.03
CA GLU A 98 -6.24 -26.92 41.47
C GLU A 98 -6.87 -27.92 40.49
N MET A 99 -6.88 -27.63 39.18
CA MET A 99 -7.43 -28.53 38.16
C MET A 99 -6.61 -29.82 38.07
N LYS A 100 -5.27 -29.74 38.17
CA LYS A 100 -4.41 -30.94 38.20
C LYS A 100 -4.76 -31.85 39.38
N GLN A 101 -4.97 -31.29 40.56
CA GLN A 101 -5.36 -32.04 41.75
C GLN A 101 -6.78 -32.60 41.64
N HIS A 102 -7.72 -31.83 41.10
CA HIS A 102 -9.09 -32.27 40.88
C HIS A 102 -9.15 -33.46 39.89
N LEU A 103 -8.48 -33.34 38.75
CA LEU A 103 -8.40 -34.40 37.74
C LEU A 103 -7.76 -35.67 38.30
N GLN A 104 -6.69 -35.56 39.11
CA GLN A 104 -6.04 -36.71 39.75
C GLN A 104 -6.93 -37.43 40.77
N ARG A 105 -7.85 -36.73 41.44
CA ARG A 105 -8.80 -37.33 42.38
C ARG A 105 -9.91 -38.09 41.65
N GLU A 106 -10.43 -37.50 40.56
CA GLU A 106 -11.59 -38.05 39.86
C GLU A 106 -11.21 -39.10 38.79
N CYS A 107 -10.02 -39.03 38.18
CA CYS A 107 -9.61 -39.89 37.07
C CYS A 107 -8.34 -40.71 37.37
N ILE A 108 -8.47 -42.05 37.35
CA ILE A 108 -7.32 -42.96 37.52
C ILE A 108 -6.33 -42.93 36.34
N GLN A 109 -6.76 -42.42 35.19
CA GLN A 109 -5.95 -42.20 34.00
C GLN A 109 -5.63 -40.71 33.80
N ALA A 110 -5.68 -39.88 34.86
CA ALA A 110 -5.53 -38.43 34.78
C ALA A 110 -4.37 -37.94 33.90
N PRO A 111 -3.13 -38.47 34.00
CA PRO A 111 -2.03 -38.01 33.14
C PRO A 111 -2.27 -38.26 31.65
N ARG A 112 -2.89 -39.41 31.30
CA ARG A 112 -3.18 -39.79 29.92
C ARG A 112 -4.39 -39.02 29.38
N PHE A 113 -5.44 -38.88 30.19
CA PHE A 113 -6.62 -38.08 29.85
C PHE A 113 -6.22 -36.63 29.56
N LEU A 114 -5.41 -36.03 30.44
CA LEU A 114 -4.93 -34.67 30.25
C LEU A 114 -4.13 -34.48 28.95
N ARG A 115 -3.21 -35.40 28.65
CA ARG A 115 -2.39 -35.32 27.43
C ARG A 115 -3.26 -35.37 26.18
N GLU A 116 -4.17 -36.34 26.10
CA GLU A 116 -5.06 -36.48 24.94
C GLU A 116 -6.04 -35.30 24.83
N SER A 117 -6.50 -34.73 25.95
CA SER A 117 -7.31 -33.50 25.95
C SER A 117 -6.52 -32.31 25.42
N LEU A 118 -5.26 -32.13 25.86
CA LEU A 118 -4.38 -31.06 25.36
C LEU A 118 -4.15 -31.19 23.85
N GLU A 119 -3.75 -32.38 23.39
CA GLU A 119 -3.48 -32.64 21.96
C GLU A 119 -4.73 -32.44 21.11
N THR A 120 -5.88 -32.98 21.53
CA THR A 120 -7.14 -32.86 20.79
C THR A 120 -7.63 -31.42 20.75
N PHE A 121 -7.52 -30.68 21.86
CA PHE A 121 -7.92 -29.27 21.92
C PHE A 121 -6.99 -28.38 21.08
N GLN A 122 -5.67 -28.61 21.13
CA GLN A 122 -4.72 -27.87 20.30
C GLN A 122 -4.98 -28.08 18.81
N GLU A 123 -5.29 -29.31 18.40
CA GLU A 123 -5.66 -29.62 17.02
C GLU A 123 -6.95 -28.89 16.60
N ALA A 124 -8.00 -29.00 17.42
CA ALA A 124 -9.27 -28.33 17.15
C ALA A 124 -9.10 -26.81 17.10
N LYS A 125 -8.29 -26.23 18.00
CA LYS A 125 -7.98 -24.79 18.03
C LYS A 125 -7.20 -24.37 16.79
N ARG A 126 -6.26 -25.17 16.31
CA ARG A 126 -5.54 -24.92 15.07
C ARG A 126 -6.48 -24.91 13.86
N ILE A 127 -7.39 -25.87 13.77
CA ILE A 127 -8.43 -25.92 12.72
C ILE A 127 -9.35 -24.70 12.79
N LEU A 128 -9.82 -24.33 13.99
CA LEU A 128 -10.65 -23.15 14.20
C LEU A 128 -9.94 -21.86 13.75
N VAL A 129 -8.69 -21.67 14.17
CA VAL A 129 -7.86 -20.51 13.78
C VAL A 129 -7.64 -20.50 12.27
N TRP A 130 -7.35 -21.66 11.67
CA TRP A 130 -7.16 -21.78 10.22
C TRP A 130 -8.42 -21.44 9.43
N ASN A 131 -9.57 -21.98 9.84
CA ASN A 131 -10.87 -21.67 9.23
C ASN A 131 -11.18 -20.18 9.35
N ASN A 132 -10.93 -19.57 10.50
CA ASN A 132 -11.11 -18.14 10.69
C ASN A 132 -10.17 -17.31 9.80
N LYS A 133 -8.90 -17.73 9.62
CA LYS A 133 -7.98 -17.11 8.65
C LYS A 133 -8.52 -17.23 7.21
N MET A 134 -9.11 -18.37 6.85
CA MET A 134 -9.74 -18.55 5.53
C MET A 134 -10.97 -17.65 5.34
N VAL A 135 -11.81 -17.48 6.37
CA VAL A 135 -12.94 -16.54 6.33
C VAL A 135 -12.42 -15.11 6.13
N GLN A 136 -11.42 -14.68 6.92
CA GLN A 136 -10.84 -13.34 6.77
C GLN A 136 -10.19 -13.14 5.38
N SER A 137 -9.52 -14.16 4.83
CA SER A 137 -9.00 -14.16 3.45
C SER A 137 -10.09 -13.94 2.41
N ARG A 138 -11.23 -14.62 2.56
CA ARG A 138 -12.36 -14.49 1.65
C ARG A 138 -13.01 -13.10 1.73
N GLU A 139 -13.11 -12.54 2.94
CA GLU A 139 -13.57 -11.15 3.14
C GLU A 139 -12.61 -10.14 2.50
N GLY A 140 -11.29 -10.32 2.63
CA GLY A 140 -10.29 -9.47 1.97
C GLY A 140 -10.39 -9.53 0.45
N CYS A 141 -10.54 -10.74 -0.11
CA CYS A 141 -10.76 -10.91 -1.55
C CYS A 141 -12.06 -10.26 -2.03
N ALA A 142 -13.14 -10.33 -1.24
CA ALA A 142 -14.39 -9.64 -1.57
C ALA A 142 -14.21 -8.12 -1.66
N ALA A 143 -13.51 -7.51 -0.69
CA ALA A 143 -13.21 -6.08 -0.73
C ALA A 143 -12.36 -5.69 -1.95
N GLN A 144 -11.39 -6.53 -2.32
CA GLN A 144 -10.58 -6.30 -3.53
C GLN A 144 -11.42 -6.34 -4.80
N LEU A 145 -12.35 -7.31 -4.92
CA LEU A 145 -13.24 -7.43 -6.08
C LEU A 145 -14.15 -6.20 -6.23
N ASP A 146 -14.62 -5.64 -5.12
CA ASP A 146 -15.36 -4.37 -5.13
C ASP A 146 -14.47 -3.22 -5.61
N SER A 147 -13.24 -3.10 -5.09
CA SER A 147 -12.29 -2.08 -5.57
C SER A 147 -11.95 -2.23 -7.05
N PHE A 148 -11.80 -3.45 -7.55
CA PHE A 148 -11.60 -3.74 -8.98
C PHE A 148 -12.82 -3.33 -9.81
N ALA A 149 -14.03 -3.60 -9.32
CA ALA A 149 -15.26 -3.18 -9.99
C ALA A 149 -15.36 -1.64 -10.08
N ASP A 150 -14.96 -0.94 -9.02
CA ASP A 150 -14.95 0.53 -8.98
C ASP A 150 -13.90 1.11 -9.93
N MET A 151 -12.67 0.59 -9.92
CA MET A 151 -11.62 1.00 -10.88
C MET A 151 -12.05 0.76 -12.33
N LEU A 152 -12.67 -0.39 -12.62
CA LEU A 152 -13.11 -0.73 -13.96
C LEU A 152 -14.21 0.23 -14.45
N CYS A 153 -15.15 0.61 -13.58
CA CYS A 153 -16.15 1.64 -13.88
C CYS A 153 -15.52 3.04 -14.04
N HIS A 154 -14.47 3.37 -13.29
CA HIS A 154 -13.80 4.67 -13.40
C HIS A 154 -13.10 4.82 -14.75
N VAL A 155 -12.26 3.84 -15.11
CA VAL A 155 -11.49 3.85 -16.37
C VAL A 155 -12.41 3.94 -17.58
N THR A 156 -13.53 3.22 -17.58
CA THR A 156 -14.46 3.27 -18.72
C THR A 156 -15.21 4.58 -18.83
N ARG A 157 -15.56 5.20 -17.71
CA ARG A 157 -16.17 6.54 -17.70
C ARG A 157 -15.19 7.61 -18.17
N ASP A 158 -13.93 7.52 -17.75
CA ASP A 158 -12.88 8.44 -18.22
C ASP A 158 -12.71 8.36 -19.73
N LEU A 159 -12.73 7.16 -20.30
CA LEU A 159 -12.63 6.95 -21.75
C LEU A 159 -13.80 7.57 -22.54
N ASP A 160 -15.02 7.52 -22.00
CA ASP A 160 -16.22 8.09 -22.66
C ASP A 160 -16.34 9.61 -22.45
N ALA A 161 -15.90 10.15 -21.31
CA ALA A 161 -16.09 11.55 -20.93
C ALA A 161 -15.01 12.52 -21.44
N SER A 162 -13.88 12.00 -21.93
CA SER A 162 -12.68 12.81 -22.18
C SER A 162 -12.47 13.26 -23.64
N ILE A 163 -13.04 12.58 -24.63
CA ILE A 163 -12.82 12.92 -26.05
C ILE A 163 -13.70 14.10 -26.47
N PHE A 164 -13.08 15.20 -26.87
CA PHE A 164 -13.79 16.31 -27.50
C PHE A 164 -13.13 16.76 -28.80
N THR A 165 -13.92 17.36 -29.68
CA THR A 165 -13.43 17.93 -30.93
C THR A 165 -13.60 19.44 -30.92
N ASP A 166 -12.49 20.16 -31.10
CA ASP A 166 -12.47 21.62 -31.29
C ASP A 166 -11.85 21.93 -32.67
N PRO A 167 -12.68 21.97 -33.74
CA PRO A 167 -12.19 22.26 -35.09
C PRO A 167 -11.46 23.61 -35.22
N PRO A 168 -11.89 24.70 -34.56
CA PRO A 168 -11.13 25.94 -34.48
C PRO A 168 -9.72 25.77 -33.91
N LEU A 169 -9.57 25.09 -32.77
CA LEU A 169 -8.27 24.84 -32.15
C LEU A 169 -7.40 23.94 -33.02
N ALA A 170 -7.96 22.86 -33.58
CA ALA A 170 -7.25 21.97 -34.51
C ALA A 170 -6.68 22.74 -35.71
N LYS A 171 -7.47 23.64 -36.29
CA LYS A 171 -7.04 24.49 -37.41
C LYS A 171 -5.92 25.45 -37.00
N LYS A 172 -6.01 26.03 -35.79
CA LYS A 172 -4.97 26.91 -35.23
C LYS A 172 -3.65 26.14 -35.03
N VAL A 173 -3.71 24.95 -34.43
CA VAL A 173 -2.55 24.07 -34.22
C VAL A 173 -1.90 23.71 -35.57
N ALA A 174 -2.69 23.27 -36.55
CA ALA A 174 -2.20 22.94 -37.89
C ALA A 174 -1.45 24.10 -38.56
N GLN A 175 -1.95 25.33 -38.41
CA GLN A 175 -1.30 26.53 -38.96
C GLN A 175 0.03 26.84 -38.27
N HIS A 176 0.10 26.73 -36.94
CA HIS A 176 1.32 26.95 -36.18
C HIS A 176 2.38 25.88 -36.47
N PHE A 177 1.98 24.62 -36.54
CA PHE A 177 2.86 23.51 -36.91
C PHE A 177 3.43 23.70 -38.32
N LYS A 178 2.59 24.04 -39.30
CA LYS A 178 3.03 24.28 -40.68
C LYS A 178 4.06 25.41 -40.78
N LYS A 179 3.89 26.50 -40.02
CA LYS A 179 4.87 27.60 -39.95
C LYS A 179 6.22 27.16 -39.35
N ALA A 180 6.20 26.17 -38.46
CA ALA A 180 7.39 25.62 -37.83
C ALA A 180 8.05 24.47 -38.62
N GLY A 181 7.52 24.12 -39.80
CA GLY A 181 8.00 22.99 -40.61
C GLY A 181 7.53 21.63 -40.11
N ILE A 182 6.44 21.58 -39.33
CA ILE A 182 5.81 20.36 -38.83
C ILE A 182 4.52 20.15 -39.63
N ARG A 183 4.40 18.99 -40.29
CA ARG A 183 3.18 18.62 -41.01
C ARG A 183 2.31 17.74 -40.12
N MET A 184 1.09 18.20 -39.86
CA MET A 184 0.10 17.48 -39.06
C MET A 184 -0.86 16.69 -39.96
N LEU A 185 -1.08 15.41 -39.64
CA LEU A 185 -2.07 14.56 -40.28
C LEU A 185 -3.41 14.60 -39.54
N SER A 186 -3.37 14.46 -38.21
CA SER A 186 -4.54 14.40 -37.34
C SER A 186 -4.24 14.97 -35.96
N SER A 187 -5.28 15.38 -35.25
CA SER A 187 -5.23 15.84 -33.87
C SER A 187 -6.46 15.35 -33.12
N VAL A 188 -6.27 14.81 -31.92
CA VAL A 188 -7.32 14.42 -30.99
C VAL A 188 -7.07 15.13 -29.66
N PHE A 189 -8.12 15.70 -29.07
CA PHE A 189 -8.05 16.48 -27.84
C PHE A 189 -8.82 15.74 -26.75
N PHE A 190 -8.18 15.63 -25.59
CA PHE A 190 -8.73 15.03 -24.40
C PHE A 190 -8.74 16.07 -23.28
N VAL A 191 -9.78 16.03 -22.44
CA VAL A 191 -9.80 16.69 -21.14
C VAL A 191 -9.99 15.64 -20.08
N ASP A 192 -9.12 15.63 -19.08
CA ASP A 192 -9.29 14.74 -17.94
C ASP A 192 -10.35 15.26 -16.94
N GLU A 193 -10.64 14.46 -15.92
CA GLU A 193 -11.59 14.80 -14.85
C GLU A 193 -11.25 16.09 -14.08
N HIS A 194 -9.97 16.51 -14.11
CA HIS A 194 -9.49 17.74 -13.48
C HIS A 194 -9.47 18.93 -14.43
N GLY A 195 -9.96 18.77 -15.66
CA GLY A 195 -10.02 19.83 -16.65
C GLY A 195 -8.69 20.10 -17.36
N ARG A 196 -7.69 19.22 -17.23
CA ARG A 196 -6.35 19.34 -17.84
C ARG A 196 -6.36 18.79 -19.27
N TYR A 197 -5.55 19.40 -20.13
CA TYR A 197 -5.53 19.04 -21.55
C TYR A 197 -4.53 17.94 -21.83
N GLU A 198 -4.95 16.95 -22.59
CA GLU A 198 -4.08 15.95 -23.22
C GLU A 198 -4.34 15.96 -24.73
N ILE A 199 -3.30 16.13 -25.53
CA ILE A 199 -3.41 16.37 -26.97
C ILE A 199 -2.54 15.37 -27.70
N HIS A 200 -3.18 14.56 -28.53
CA HIS A 200 -2.54 13.58 -29.39
C HIS A 200 -2.46 14.19 -30.78
N VAL A 201 -1.25 14.37 -31.29
CA VAL A 201 -1.03 14.89 -32.64
C VAL A 201 -0.18 13.93 -33.45
N THR A 202 -0.69 13.56 -34.63
CA THR A 202 0.07 12.76 -35.59
C THR A 202 0.79 13.70 -36.54
N VAL A 203 2.10 13.77 -36.43
CA VAL A 203 2.95 14.78 -37.06
C VAL A 203 4.20 14.18 -37.68
N LYS A 204 4.80 14.92 -38.61
CA LYS A 204 6.15 14.66 -39.11
C LYS A 204 6.91 15.95 -39.36
N SER A 205 8.23 15.86 -39.38
CA SER A 205 9.09 16.96 -39.80
C SER A 205 9.11 17.09 -41.32
N GLU A 206 9.07 18.33 -41.83
CA GLU A 206 9.29 18.64 -43.23
C GLU A 206 10.79 18.92 -43.51
N LYS A 207 11.22 18.66 -44.76
CA LYS A 207 12.54 19.01 -45.32
C LYS A 207 13.76 18.32 -44.70
N GLY A 208 13.60 17.13 -44.12
CA GLY A 208 14.71 16.31 -43.63
C GLY A 208 15.39 16.80 -42.35
N ASN A 209 14.78 17.77 -41.67
CA ASN A 209 15.25 18.25 -40.37
C ASN A 209 14.72 17.37 -39.23
N CYS A 210 15.46 17.30 -38.13
CA CYS A 210 14.98 16.73 -36.87
C CYS A 210 14.42 17.85 -35.98
N ILE A 211 13.16 17.76 -35.56
CA ILE A 211 12.53 18.79 -34.72
C ILE A 211 12.34 18.24 -33.30
N PRO A 212 12.83 18.93 -32.25
CA PRO A 212 12.59 18.50 -30.88
C PRO A 212 11.10 18.50 -30.55
N THR A 213 10.61 17.44 -29.92
CA THR A 213 9.20 17.30 -29.50
C THR A 213 8.77 18.42 -28.56
N ARG A 214 9.70 18.93 -27.73
CA ARG A 214 9.47 20.12 -26.88
C ARG A 214 9.01 21.34 -27.68
N LYS A 215 9.52 21.55 -28.89
CA LYS A 215 9.09 22.65 -29.75
C LYS A 215 7.65 22.49 -30.22
N ALA A 216 7.20 21.26 -30.47
CA ALA A 216 5.79 20.99 -30.78
C ALA A 216 4.90 21.30 -29.56
N ALA A 217 5.32 20.91 -28.36
CA ALA A 217 4.61 21.21 -27.11
C ALA A 217 4.56 22.74 -26.82
N GLU A 218 5.64 23.48 -27.08
CA GLU A 218 5.64 24.96 -27.00
C GLU A 218 4.60 25.59 -27.93
N LEU A 219 4.51 25.12 -29.18
CA LEU A 219 3.51 25.59 -30.14
C LEU A 219 2.08 25.24 -29.70
N LEU A 220 1.87 24.05 -29.14
CA LEU A 220 0.60 23.67 -28.53
C LEU A 220 0.26 24.59 -27.37
N SER A 221 1.24 24.96 -26.54
CA SER A 221 1.05 25.87 -25.42
C SER A 221 0.52 27.24 -25.85
N VAL A 222 1.07 27.79 -26.94
CA VAL A 222 0.58 29.04 -27.56
C VAL A 222 -0.84 28.87 -28.11
N CYS A 223 -1.16 27.69 -28.66
CA CYS A 223 -2.47 27.43 -29.24
C CYS A 223 -3.56 27.32 -28.17
N THR A 224 -3.31 26.54 -27.12
CA THR A 224 -4.24 26.21 -26.03
C THR A 224 -4.29 27.27 -24.93
N LYS A 225 -3.30 28.17 -24.86
CA LYS A 225 -3.07 29.09 -23.72
C LYS A 225 -2.86 28.36 -22.39
N ARG A 226 -2.47 27.08 -22.45
CA ARG A 226 -2.13 26.22 -21.31
C ARG A 226 -0.68 25.79 -21.46
N ARG A 227 -0.02 25.46 -20.36
CA ARG A 227 1.36 24.96 -20.42
C ARG A 227 1.33 23.52 -20.89
N MET A 228 1.81 23.23 -22.10
CA MET A 228 1.89 21.88 -22.62
C MET A 228 3.35 21.40 -22.59
N CYS A 229 3.57 20.15 -22.18
CA CYS A 229 4.83 19.44 -22.30
C CYS A 229 4.62 18.07 -22.96
N PRO A 230 5.66 17.47 -23.58
CA PRO A 230 5.57 16.09 -24.00
C PRO A 230 5.22 15.18 -22.81
N ALA A 231 4.42 14.13 -23.05
CA ALA A 231 4.14 13.13 -22.04
C ALA A 231 5.43 12.42 -21.59
N GLN A 232 5.38 11.76 -20.43
CA GLN A 232 6.52 11.01 -19.91
C GLN A 232 6.91 9.88 -20.87
N ASN A 233 8.22 9.66 -21.05
CA ASN A 233 8.80 8.68 -21.98
C ASN A 233 8.43 8.89 -23.46
N GLU A 234 7.88 10.05 -23.83
CA GLU A 234 7.66 10.42 -25.22
C GLU A 234 8.99 10.60 -25.96
N ARG A 235 8.96 10.37 -27.28
CA ARG A 235 10.13 10.56 -28.13
C ARG A 235 10.61 12.00 -28.06
N GLN A 236 11.94 12.18 -28.07
CA GLN A 236 12.52 13.52 -27.96
C GLN A 236 12.59 14.29 -29.29
N VAL A 237 12.47 13.58 -30.42
CA VAL A 237 12.70 14.14 -31.75
C VAL A 237 11.67 13.61 -32.74
N LEU A 238 11.12 14.50 -33.56
CA LEU A 238 10.25 14.19 -34.68
C LEU A 238 11.07 13.93 -35.94
N GLY A 239 10.84 12.76 -36.56
CA GLY A 239 11.46 12.32 -37.81
C GLY A 239 10.67 12.68 -39.07
N GLN A 240 10.98 12.00 -40.18
CA GLN A 240 10.33 12.22 -41.48
C GLN A 240 9.06 11.38 -41.69
N GLU A 241 8.83 10.39 -40.84
CA GLU A 241 7.62 9.57 -40.85
C GLU A 241 6.53 10.20 -39.99
N TYR A 242 5.27 9.89 -40.28
CA TYR A 242 4.16 10.34 -39.45
C TYR A 242 4.13 9.53 -38.17
N GLU A 243 4.23 10.22 -37.06
CA GLU A 243 4.26 9.64 -35.73
C GLU A 243 3.29 10.39 -34.83
N THR A 244 2.62 9.66 -33.94
CA THR A 244 1.77 10.28 -32.93
C THR A 244 2.61 10.62 -31.72
N ILE A 245 2.56 11.88 -31.29
CA ILE A 245 3.11 12.33 -30.02
C ILE A 245 1.98 12.75 -29.09
N VAL A 246 2.16 12.53 -27.80
CA VAL A 246 1.23 12.97 -26.75
C VAL A 246 1.82 14.16 -26.02
N CYS A 247 1.04 15.23 -25.93
CA CYS A 247 1.39 16.42 -25.16
C CYS A 247 0.33 16.65 -24.09
N VAL A 248 0.76 16.75 -22.83
CA VAL A 248 -0.09 16.93 -21.65
C VAL A 248 0.11 18.31 -21.06
N GLU A 249 -0.85 18.79 -20.29
CA GLU A 249 -0.66 19.99 -19.48
C GLU A 249 0.46 19.72 -18.45
N GLY A 250 1.49 20.56 -18.41
CA GLY A 250 2.68 20.31 -17.60
C GLY A 250 2.49 20.68 -16.13
N PRO A 251 3.12 19.95 -15.20
CA PRO A 251 2.98 20.21 -13.77
C PRO A 251 3.48 21.60 -13.34
N GLY A 252 2.95 22.07 -12.21
CA GLY A 252 3.34 23.34 -11.59
C GLY A 252 4.58 23.21 -10.70
N TYR A 253 4.86 22.00 -10.25
CA TYR A 253 5.92 21.66 -9.33
C TYR A 253 6.83 20.56 -9.91
N TYR A 254 8.00 20.42 -9.32
CA TYR A 254 8.90 19.29 -9.51
C TYR A 254 9.48 18.89 -8.16
N VAL A 255 9.93 17.65 -8.04
CA VAL A 255 10.54 17.12 -6.83
C VAL A 255 12.00 16.79 -7.11
N LEU A 256 12.88 17.09 -6.15
CA LEU A 256 14.25 16.58 -6.12
C LEU A 256 14.39 15.64 -4.94
N GLN A 257 15.29 14.68 -5.09
CA GLN A 257 15.34 13.49 -4.25
C GLN A 257 16.77 13.22 -3.80
N GLY A 258 16.93 12.70 -2.60
CA GLY A 258 18.22 12.33 -2.01
C GLY A 258 18.06 11.17 -1.05
N VAL A 259 19.04 10.26 -1.04
CA VAL A 259 19.04 9.09 -0.15
C VAL A 259 20.42 8.90 0.44
N ALA A 260 20.47 8.65 1.74
CA ALA A 260 21.67 8.22 2.44
C ALA A 260 21.35 6.95 3.22
N LYS A 261 22.25 5.96 3.16
CA LYS A 261 22.01 4.63 3.72
C LYS A 261 23.27 4.04 4.33
N MET A 262 23.13 3.37 5.47
CA MET A 262 24.17 2.57 6.12
C MET A 262 23.58 1.26 6.62
N GLY A 263 24.20 0.12 6.25
CA GLY A 263 23.78 -1.17 6.78
C GLY A 263 24.30 -1.41 8.19
N LYS A 264 23.61 -2.28 8.93
CA LYS A 264 23.97 -2.71 10.29
C LYS A 264 25.43 -3.14 10.36
N ASN A 265 26.18 -2.62 11.34
CA ASN A 265 27.62 -2.82 11.49
C ASN A 265 28.47 -2.48 10.24
N GLY A 266 27.99 -1.58 9.37
CA GLY A 266 28.65 -1.22 8.12
C GLY A 266 28.55 -2.29 7.02
N GLN A 267 27.57 -3.20 7.12
CA GLN A 267 27.32 -4.19 6.08
C GLN A 267 26.81 -3.54 4.78
N LYS A 268 27.10 -4.19 3.65
CA LYS A 268 26.60 -3.76 2.33
C LYS A 268 25.12 -4.07 2.11
N ILE A 269 24.62 -5.07 2.82
CA ILE A 269 23.23 -5.52 2.74
C ILE A 269 22.51 -4.91 3.93
N SER A 270 21.34 -4.34 3.67
CA SER A 270 20.48 -3.75 4.70
C SER A 270 19.05 -4.19 4.43
N GLY A 271 18.30 -4.43 5.51
CA GLY A 271 16.90 -4.80 5.53
C GLY A 271 15.95 -3.72 5.01
N ASP A 272 16.37 -2.46 4.99
CA ASP A 272 15.57 -1.35 4.48
C ASP A 272 15.52 -1.35 2.94
N SER A 273 14.33 -1.21 2.38
CA SER A 273 14.11 -0.97 0.95
C SER A 273 13.39 0.35 0.73
N PHE A 274 13.71 1.03 -0.37
CA PHE A 274 13.07 2.29 -0.72
C PHE A 274 12.77 2.36 -2.22
N LEU A 275 11.80 3.19 -2.59
CA LEU A 275 11.47 3.51 -3.97
C LEU A 275 11.20 5.00 -4.08
N MET A 276 11.73 5.61 -5.13
CA MET A 276 11.30 6.93 -5.56
C MET A 276 10.97 6.87 -7.05
N LYS A 277 9.72 7.18 -7.39
CA LYS A 277 9.22 6.96 -8.74
C LYS A 277 8.12 7.94 -9.13
N THR A 278 8.16 8.38 -10.38
CA THR A 278 7.05 9.10 -11.00
C THR A 278 5.89 8.15 -11.26
N LEU A 279 4.71 8.52 -10.77
CA LEU A 279 3.46 7.81 -10.94
C LEU A 279 2.59 8.47 -12.03
N PRO A 280 1.62 7.74 -12.61
CA PRO A 280 0.64 8.32 -13.53
C PRO A 280 -0.10 9.53 -12.94
N GLY A 281 -0.59 10.41 -13.81
CA GLY A 281 -1.35 11.59 -13.40
C GLY A 281 -0.50 12.75 -12.83
N GLY A 282 0.82 12.72 -13.04
CA GLY A 282 1.79 13.72 -12.58
C GLY A 282 1.96 13.71 -11.06
N LYS A 283 2.03 12.51 -10.50
CA LYS A 283 2.37 12.28 -9.10
C LYS A 283 3.81 11.78 -9.01
N GLU A 284 4.47 12.03 -7.89
CA GLU A 284 5.72 11.37 -7.52
C GLU A 284 5.54 10.67 -6.18
N ALA A 285 6.07 9.46 -6.04
CA ALA A 285 6.05 8.71 -4.79
C ALA A 285 7.45 8.54 -4.25
N ALA A 286 7.57 8.69 -2.93
CA ALA A 286 8.70 8.28 -2.12
C ALA A 286 8.19 7.24 -1.11
N ILE A 287 8.82 6.07 -1.09
CA ILE A 287 8.42 4.93 -0.26
C ILE A 287 9.65 4.42 0.47
N LEU A 288 9.51 4.17 1.77
CA LEU A 288 10.49 3.51 2.61
C LEU A 288 9.82 2.35 3.35
N SER A 289 10.47 1.20 3.36
CA SER A 289 9.97 -0.02 3.98
C SER A 289 11.11 -0.68 4.75
N ASP A 290 10.85 -1.00 6.02
CA ASP A 290 11.76 -1.80 6.83
C ASP A 290 11.13 -3.20 7.07
N GLY A 291 11.95 -4.22 6.84
CA GLY A 291 11.60 -5.62 6.96
C GLY A 291 12.07 -6.20 8.29
N MET A 292 11.23 -6.99 8.95
CA MET A 292 11.57 -7.58 10.25
C MET A 292 12.89 -8.37 10.23
N GLY A 293 13.83 -7.97 11.09
CA GLY A 293 15.12 -8.66 11.29
C GLY A 293 16.29 -7.90 10.67
N SER A 294 17.29 -8.62 10.16
CA SER A 294 18.45 -7.98 9.51
C SER A 294 19.03 -8.87 8.42
N GLY A 295 19.67 -8.25 7.42
CA GLY A 295 20.35 -8.94 6.33
C GLY A 295 19.40 -9.40 5.21
N GLU A 296 19.81 -10.42 4.44
CA GLU A 296 19.14 -10.82 3.19
C GLU A 296 17.65 -11.15 3.33
N ARG A 297 17.24 -11.71 4.47
CA ARG A 297 15.83 -12.06 4.70
C ARG A 297 14.94 -10.82 4.87
N ALA A 298 15.40 -9.85 5.65
CA ALA A 298 14.70 -8.57 5.82
C ALA A 298 14.62 -7.81 4.48
N LEU A 299 15.74 -7.80 3.73
CA LEU A 299 15.80 -7.20 2.40
C LEU A 299 14.84 -7.86 1.40
N GLN A 300 14.70 -9.18 1.44
CA GLN A 300 13.77 -9.88 0.56
C GLN A 300 12.31 -9.50 0.87
N GLU A 301 11.96 -9.35 2.15
CA GLU A 301 10.60 -9.00 2.57
C GLU A 301 10.25 -7.55 2.24
N SER A 302 11.10 -6.60 2.63
CA SER A 302 10.91 -5.18 2.32
C SER A 302 10.99 -4.92 0.82
N GLY A 303 11.90 -5.59 0.11
CA GLY A 303 12.09 -5.48 -1.34
C GLY A 303 10.85 -5.97 -2.11
N MET A 304 10.33 -7.15 -1.77
CA MET A 304 9.10 -7.68 -2.39
C MET A 304 7.91 -6.74 -2.17
N LEU A 305 7.79 -6.15 -0.97
CA LEU A 305 6.73 -5.18 -0.69
C LEU A 305 6.86 -3.94 -1.58
N VAL A 306 8.07 -3.37 -1.67
CA VAL A 306 8.35 -2.17 -2.46
C VAL A 306 8.13 -2.43 -3.96
N GLU A 307 8.55 -3.59 -4.47
CA GLU A 307 8.29 -4.02 -5.86
C GLU A 307 6.78 -4.13 -6.15
N MET A 308 6.00 -4.74 -5.25
CA MET A 308 4.54 -4.83 -5.40
C MET A 308 3.88 -3.43 -5.39
N LEU A 309 4.33 -2.53 -4.52
CA LEU A 309 3.84 -1.14 -4.50
C LEU A 309 4.21 -0.43 -5.81
N GLU A 310 5.42 -0.62 -6.32
CA GLU A 310 5.86 -0.05 -7.59
C GLU A 310 4.95 -0.46 -8.75
N GLU A 311 4.62 -1.76 -8.84
CA GLU A 311 3.77 -2.31 -9.89
C GLU A 311 2.33 -1.78 -9.79
N LEU A 312 1.72 -1.84 -8.60
CA LEU A 312 0.33 -1.46 -8.39
C LEU A 312 0.13 0.06 -8.57
N LEU A 313 0.98 0.88 -7.94
CA LEU A 313 0.89 2.34 -8.06
C LEU A 313 1.26 2.79 -9.47
N GLY A 314 2.24 2.15 -10.11
CA GLY A 314 2.61 2.38 -11.51
C GLY A 314 1.48 2.05 -12.49
N ALA A 315 0.64 1.06 -12.17
CA ALA A 315 -0.56 0.72 -12.91
C ALA A 315 -1.76 1.65 -12.62
N GLY A 316 -1.62 2.60 -11.70
CA GLY A 316 -2.66 3.58 -11.36
C GLY A 316 -3.67 3.11 -10.32
N PHE A 317 -3.36 2.05 -9.56
CA PHE A 317 -4.23 1.62 -8.47
C PHE A 317 -4.27 2.68 -7.37
N PRO A 318 -5.44 2.93 -6.74
CA PRO A 318 -5.50 3.73 -5.52
C PRO A 318 -4.62 3.13 -4.42
N VAL A 319 -3.98 4.00 -3.66
CA VAL A 319 -3.03 3.65 -2.60
C VAL A 319 -3.62 2.68 -1.58
N GLU A 320 -4.82 2.98 -1.08
CA GLU A 320 -5.52 2.15 -0.09
C GLU A 320 -5.79 0.74 -0.63
N THR A 321 -6.17 0.65 -1.91
CA THR A 321 -6.38 -0.63 -2.59
C THR A 321 -5.08 -1.41 -2.72
N ALA A 322 -3.99 -0.75 -3.13
CA ALA A 322 -2.68 -1.38 -3.26
C ALA A 322 -2.17 -1.94 -1.92
N LEU A 323 -2.24 -1.14 -0.85
CA LEU A 323 -1.86 -1.56 0.50
C LEU A 323 -2.73 -2.72 1.01
N SER A 324 -4.04 -2.66 0.78
CA SER A 324 -4.97 -3.74 1.15
C SER A 324 -4.68 -5.05 0.41
N MET A 325 -4.34 -4.97 -0.88
CA MET A 325 -3.96 -6.12 -1.70
C MET A 325 -2.68 -6.77 -1.18
N ILE A 326 -1.64 -5.97 -0.93
CA ILE A 326 -0.36 -6.43 -0.40
C ILE A 326 -0.54 -7.02 1.00
N ASN A 327 -1.26 -6.34 1.89
CA ASN A 327 -1.52 -6.83 3.24
C ASN A 327 -2.23 -8.19 3.24
N THR A 328 -3.25 -8.34 2.36
CA THR A 328 -3.95 -9.61 2.19
C THR A 328 -3.00 -10.71 1.71
N ALA A 329 -2.12 -10.42 0.76
CA ALA A 329 -1.12 -11.37 0.28
C ALA A 329 -0.10 -11.76 1.35
N LEU A 330 0.35 -10.81 2.19
CA LEU A 330 1.30 -11.05 3.28
C LEU A 330 0.69 -11.91 4.40
N VAL A 331 -0.59 -11.69 4.74
CA VAL A 331 -1.31 -12.46 5.75
C VAL A 331 -1.66 -13.88 5.26
N MET A 332 -1.81 -14.07 3.94
CA MET A 332 -2.16 -15.35 3.34
C MET A 332 -0.95 -16.29 3.20
N GLY A 333 -1.11 -17.54 3.67
CA GLY A 333 -0.22 -18.64 3.31
C GLY A 333 1.04 -18.84 4.16
N ARG A 334 1.14 -18.21 5.35
CA ARG A 334 2.32 -18.38 6.22
C ARG A 334 1.96 -18.85 7.63
N GLU A 335 2.73 -19.80 8.14
CA GLU A 335 2.64 -20.26 9.55
C GLU A 335 3.21 -19.22 10.52
N GLU A 336 4.24 -18.47 10.09
CA GLU A 336 4.87 -17.38 10.83
C GLU A 336 4.30 -16.01 10.44
N VAL A 337 4.05 -15.16 11.44
CA VAL A 337 3.70 -13.75 11.22
C VAL A 337 4.94 -13.03 10.72
N ARG A 338 4.85 -12.45 9.52
CA ARG A 338 5.88 -11.60 8.94
C ARG A 338 5.23 -10.29 8.59
N PHE A 339 5.92 -9.22 8.93
CA PHE A 339 5.43 -7.88 8.69
C PHE A 339 6.55 -6.96 8.26
N SER A 340 6.15 -5.92 7.56
CA SER A 340 7.06 -4.87 7.10
C SER A 340 6.38 -3.53 7.31
N THR A 341 7.18 -2.55 7.70
CA THR A 341 6.71 -1.18 7.86
C THR A 341 6.59 -0.54 6.49
N VAL A 342 5.68 0.43 6.35
CA VAL A 342 5.57 1.24 5.13
C VAL A 342 5.45 2.69 5.52
N ASP A 343 6.36 3.51 5.01
CA ASP A 343 6.24 4.96 5.00
C ASP A 343 6.17 5.41 3.55
N MET A 344 5.12 6.16 3.18
CA MET A 344 4.91 6.60 1.82
C MET A 344 4.45 8.05 1.77
N SER A 345 5.10 8.83 0.91
CA SER A 345 4.76 10.22 0.60
C SER A 345 4.49 10.35 -0.90
N ILE A 346 3.29 10.80 -1.28
CA ILE A 346 2.87 10.96 -2.67
C ILE A 346 2.61 12.43 -2.96
N PHE A 347 3.44 13.01 -3.82
CA PHE A 347 3.43 14.41 -4.23
C PHE A 347 2.59 14.58 -5.50
N ASP A 348 1.53 15.39 -5.44
CA ASP A 348 0.82 15.87 -6.62
C ASP A 348 1.54 17.09 -7.19
N LEU A 349 2.16 16.93 -8.35
CA LEU A 349 2.99 17.97 -8.97
C LEU A 349 2.18 19.08 -9.63
N TYR A 350 0.85 18.98 -9.71
CA TYR A 350 0.00 20.03 -10.26
C TYR A 350 -0.40 21.05 -9.19
N ASN A 351 -0.81 20.57 -8.01
CA ASN A 351 -1.34 21.42 -6.95
C ASN A 351 -0.42 21.54 -5.73
N GLY A 352 0.63 20.72 -5.62
CA GLY A 352 1.57 20.75 -4.48
C GLY A 352 1.03 20.07 -3.22
N LYS A 353 -0.04 19.27 -3.30
CA LYS A 353 -0.50 18.46 -2.18
C LYS A 353 0.40 17.24 -2.02
N CYS A 354 0.69 16.87 -0.78
CA CYS A 354 1.39 15.63 -0.45
C CYS A 354 0.49 14.76 0.42
N GLU A 355 0.31 13.51 0.02
CA GLU A 355 -0.42 12.49 0.76
C GLU A 355 0.59 11.59 1.49
N PHE A 356 0.45 11.49 2.80
CA PHE A 356 1.27 10.65 3.66
C PHE A 356 0.47 9.43 4.07
N VAL A 357 1.06 8.26 3.89
CA VAL A 357 0.47 6.99 4.30
C VAL A 357 1.52 6.19 5.04
N LYS A 358 1.17 5.80 6.27
CA LYS A 358 2.04 5.06 7.17
C LYS A 358 1.39 3.75 7.58
N ALA A 359 2.20 2.71 7.75
CA ALA A 359 1.83 1.42 8.32
C ALA A 359 2.99 0.91 9.19
N GLY A 360 2.92 1.16 10.50
CA GLY A 360 3.93 0.71 11.46
C GLY A 360 5.32 1.33 11.29
N ALA A 361 5.46 2.41 10.52
CA ALA A 361 6.73 3.06 10.24
C ALA A 361 7.07 4.18 11.22
N ALA A 362 8.36 4.54 11.26
CA ALA A 362 8.90 5.66 12.03
C ALA A 362 8.26 7.01 11.64
N VAL A 363 8.53 8.06 12.42
CA VAL A 363 8.04 9.43 12.17
C VAL A 363 8.66 10.01 10.88
N THR A 364 7.85 10.73 10.09
CA THR A 364 8.34 11.54 8.96
C THR A 364 8.37 13.00 9.37
N PHE A 365 9.42 13.71 8.99
CA PHE A 365 9.59 15.13 9.27
C PHE A 365 9.29 15.94 8.01
N LEU A 366 8.49 16.99 8.15
CA LEU A 366 8.20 17.96 7.10
C LEU A 366 8.82 19.31 7.49
N ARG A 367 9.90 19.68 6.81
CA ARG A 367 10.53 21.01 6.95
C ARG A 367 9.78 22.01 6.07
N THR A 368 9.18 23.00 6.72
CA THR A 368 8.53 24.15 6.09
C THR A 368 9.26 25.44 6.47
N LYS A 369 8.83 26.57 5.92
CA LYS A 369 9.29 27.91 6.33
C LYS A 369 8.99 28.23 7.80
N ASP A 370 7.98 27.59 8.40
CA ASP A 370 7.49 27.87 9.75
C ASP A 370 8.14 26.96 10.81
N GLY A 371 8.83 25.90 10.39
CA GLY A 371 9.54 24.97 11.27
C GLY A 371 9.54 23.53 10.74
N VAL A 372 9.74 22.57 11.65
CA VAL A 372 9.67 21.14 11.36
C VAL A 372 8.37 20.59 11.94
N GLU A 373 7.55 19.95 11.10
CA GLU A 373 6.31 19.26 11.46
C GLU A 373 6.50 17.75 11.43
N HIS A 374 5.78 17.01 12.29
CA HIS A 374 5.92 15.56 12.41
C HIS A 374 4.65 14.87 11.92
N ILE A 375 4.80 13.95 10.97
CA ILE A 375 3.72 13.09 10.48
C ILE A 375 3.88 11.72 11.14
N ARG A 376 2.83 11.27 11.84
CA ARG A 376 2.79 10.02 12.60
C ARG A 376 1.54 9.22 12.24
N SER A 377 1.56 7.93 12.56
CA SER A 377 0.36 7.09 12.52
C SER A 377 0.46 6.05 13.62
N GLU A 378 -0.69 5.67 14.19
CA GLU A 378 -0.79 4.58 15.18
C GLU A 378 -1.07 3.22 14.52
N SER A 379 -1.05 3.18 13.19
CA SER A 379 -1.38 1.99 12.41
C SER A 379 -0.26 0.94 12.45
N LEU A 380 -0.64 -0.33 12.42
CA LEU A 380 0.29 -1.45 12.56
C LEU A 380 1.12 -1.69 11.27
N PRO A 381 2.25 -2.40 11.35
CA PRO A 381 2.94 -2.87 10.15
C PRO A 381 2.06 -3.77 9.27
N LEU A 382 2.26 -3.76 7.96
CA LEU A 382 1.54 -4.65 7.04
C LEU A 382 1.91 -6.10 7.31
N GLY A 383 0.94 -7.00 7.30
CA GLY A 383 1.11 -8.44 7.60
C GLY A 383 0.74 -8.83 9.03
N VAL A 384 0.48 -7.87 9.93
CA VAL A 384 0.09 -8.15 11.32
C VAL A 384 -1.39 -8.52 11.45
N ILE A 385 -2.27 -7.69 10.88
CA ILE A 385 -3.73 -7.94 10.87
C ILE A 385 -4.30 -7.71 9.47
N GLN A 386 -5.31 -8.50 9.11
CA GLN A 386 -5.88 -8.47 7.76
C GLN A 386 -6.71 -7.22 7.46
N ARG A 387 -7.49 -6.73 8.45
CA ARG A 387 -8.29 -5.51 8.30
C ARG A 387 -7.56 -4.38 9.01
N GLN A 388 -6.78 -3.64 8.26
CA GLN A 388 -6.18 -2.39 8.71
C GLN A 388 -6.67 -1.27 7.80
N GLN A 389 -7.18 -0.19 8.40
CA GLN A 389 -7.35 1.06 7.69
C GLN A 389 -6.02 1.77 7.75
N SER A 390 -5.39 1.98 6.59
CA SER A 390 -4.22 2.84 6.50
C SER A 390 -4.68 4.27 6.77
N GLU A 391 -4.11 4.92 7.78
CA GLU A 391 -4.36 6.33 8.03
C GLU A 391 -3.67 7.14 6.94
N LYS A 392 -4.45 7.99 6.29
CA LYS A 392 -3.96 8.92 5.27
C LYS A 392 -4.03 10.33 5.83
N GLU A 393 -2.89 11.00 5.81
CA GLU A 393 -2.81 12.43 6.08
C GLU A 393 -2.50 13.18 4.78
N THR A 394 -2.97 14.42 4.67
CA THR A 394 -2.66 15.29 3.53
C THR A 394 -2.16 16.62 4.04
N ARG A 395 -1.09 17.13 3.42
CA ARG A 395 -0.58 18.49 3.64
C ARG A 395 -0.48 19.23 2.32
N GLN A 396 -0.64 20.54 2.38
CA GLN A 396 -0.40 21.42 1.26
C GLN A 396 1.05 21.91 1.37
N LEU A 397 1.88 21.54 0.39
CA LEU A 397 3.28 21.96 0.36
C LEU A 397 3.44 23.23 -0.49
N GLU A 398 4.41 24.03 -0.09
CA GLU A 398 4.90 25.20 -0.81
C GLU A 398 6.26 24.91 -1.47
N SER A 399 6.71 25.83 -2.32
CA SER A 399 8.01 25.70 -2.96
C SER A 399 9.12 25.83 -1.93
N GLY A 400 10.02 24.85 -1.86
CA GLY A 400 11.12 24.78 -0.91
C GLY A 400 10.84 23.89 0.30
N ASP A 401 9.61 23.40 0.47
CA ASP A 401 9.30 22.45 1.53
C ASP A 401 9.99 21.10 1.27
N VAL A 402 10.40 20.44 2.35
CA VAL A 402 11.18 19.20 2.29
C VAL A 402 10.59 18.15 3.22
N VAL A 403 10.30 16.98 2.67
CA VAL A 403 9.91 15.78 3.40
C VAL A 403 11.16 14.94 3.67
N VAL A 404 11.38 14.57 4.93
CA VAL A 404 12.46 13.71 5.40
C VAL A 404 11.86 12.47 6.05
N MET A 405 12.08 11.32 5.42
CA MET A 405 11.66 10.00 5.88
C MET A 405 12.88 9.27 6.44
N VAL A 406 12.73 8.59 7.57
CA VAL A 406 13.82 7.85 8.23
C VAL A 406 13.36 6.45 8.62
N SER A 407 14.26 5.47 8.62
CA SER A 407 14.01 4.18 9.26
C SER A 407 14.17 4.28 10.77
N ASP A 408 13.66 3.29 11.50
CA ASP A 408 13.79 3.19 12.95
C ASP A 408 15.26 3.13 13.41
N GLY A 409 16.16 2.52 12.63
CA GLY A 409 17.58 2.50 12.94
C GLY A 409 18.24 3.88 13.04
N ILE A 410 17.68 4.92 12.41
CA ILE A 410 18.12 6.31 12.61
C ILE A 410 17.68 6.83 13.98
N LEU A 411 16.44 6.57 14.37
CA LEU A 411 15.91 7.00 15.67
C LEU A 411 16.59 6.23 16.81
N ASP A 412 16.75 4.92 16.68
CA ASP A 412 17.31 4.05 17.71
C ASP A 412 18.80 4.31 17.99
N ALA A 413 19.51 4.94 17.06
CA ALA A 413 20.88 5.38 17.26
C ALA A 413 21.02 6.68 18.05
N LEU A 414 19.94 7.43 18.23
CA LEU A 414 19.93 8.67 18.99
C LEU A 414 19.59 8.41 20.47
N PRO A 415 20.03 9.31 21.39
CA PRO A 415 19.70 9.20 22.81
C PRO A 415 18.19 9.07 23.06
N ALA A 416 17.81 8.08 23.86
CA ALA A 416 16.41 7.80 24.18
C ALA A 416 15.75 9.01 24.88
N GLY A 417 14.60 9.44 24.36
CA GLY A 417 13.85 10.60 24.82
C GLY A 417 14.20 11.92 24.11
N GLU A 418 15.28 11.95 23.31
CA GLU A 418 15.73 13.15 22.59
C GLU A 418 15.76 12.95 21.05
N GLN A 419 15.35 11.76 20.56
CA GLN A 419 15.52 11.38 19.15
C GLN A 419 14.89 12.39 18.18
N GLU A 420 13.59 12.67 18.34
CA GLU A 420 12.88 13.60 17.46
C GLU A 420 13.44 15.02 17.59
N HIS A 421 13.71 15.48 18.81
CA HIS A 421 14.22 16.83 19.05
C HIS A 421 15.59 17.08 18.39
N LEU A 422 16.48 16.09 18.43
CA LEU A 422 17.78 16.18 17.77
C LEU A 422 17.63 16.22 16.23
N LEU A 423 16.70 15.44 15.67
CA LEU A 423 16.40 15.49 14.25
C LEU A 423 15.78 16.83 13.85
N ASP A 424 14.92 17.43 14.67
CA ASP A 424 14.37 18.77 14.41
C ASP A 424 15.47 19.82 14.29
N LEU A 425 16.45 19.76 15.20
CA LEU A 425 17.60 20.66 15.18
C LEU A 425 18.48 20.43 13.95
N MET A 426 18.70 19.17 13.55
CA MET A 426 19.49 18.84 12.35
C MET A 426 18.78 19.28 11.07
N ILE A 427 17.47 19.05 10.96
CA ILE A 427 16.67 19.32 9.76
C ILE A 427 16.37 20.82 9.63
N GLY A 428 15.86 21.43 10.70
CA GLY A 428 15.46 22.85 10.73
C GLY A 428 16.64 23.81 10.85
N GLY A 429 17.75 23.39 11.48
CA GLY A 429 18.96 24.21 11.64
C GLY A 429 19.90 24.18 10.44
N SER A 430 19.67 23.29 9.46
CA SER A 430 20.54 23.12 8.31
C SER A 430 20.17 24.09 7.17
N PRO A 431 21.13 24.86 6.62
CA PRO A 431 20.91 25.71 5.45
C PRO A 431 20.90 24.92 4.13
N LEU A 432 21.02 23.59 4.18
CA LEU A 432 21.09 22.75 2.98
C LEU A 432 19.72 22.68 2.30
N GLU A 433 19.68 23.12 1.04
CA GLU A 433 18.50 23.02 0.17
C GLU A 433 18.52 21.76 -0.71
N ASN A 434 19.71 21.23 -0.99
CA ASN A 434 19.86 20.02 -1.80
C ASN A 434 19.44 18.77 -0.97
N PRO A 435 18.44 17.99 -1.43
CA PRO A 435 17.98 16.80 -0.73
C PRO A 435 19.05 15.75 -0.47
N GLU A 436 19.97 15.54 -1.41
CA GLU A 436 21.05 14.55 -1.28
C GLU A 436 22.08 14.98 -0.24
N GLU A 437 22.44 16.26 -0.22
CA GLU A 437 23.34 16.81 0.80
C GLU A 437 22.70 16.76 2.18
N LEU A 438 21.40 17.08 2.28
CA LEU A 438 20.66 17.00 3.54
C LEU A 438 20.56 15.56 4.07
N ALA A 439 20.28 14.59 3.19
CA ALA A 439 20.22 13.17 3.56
C ALA A 439 21.56 12.68 4.14
N ASN A 440 22.67 12.97 3.44
CA ASN A 440 24.01 12.59 3.88
C ASN A 440 24.38 13.31 5.19
N TYR A 441 24.07 14.60 5.31
CA TYR A 441 24.32 15.37 6.53
C TYR A 441 23.61 14.77 7.76
N ILE A 442 22.34 14.38 7.63
CA ILE A 442 21.59 13.76 8.73
C ILE A 442 22.22 12.43 9.12
N LEU A 443 22.50 11.56 8.14
CA LEU A 443 23.12 10.26 8.41
C LEU A 443 24.49 10.40 9.08
N ASP A 444 25.36 11.28 8.57
CA ASP A 444 26.69 11.52 9.13
C ASP A 444 26.61 12.04 10.57
N LYS A 445 25.68 12.96 10.87
CA LYS A 445 25.48 13.48 12.22
C LYS A 445 24.98 12.42 13.19
N VAL A 446 24.07 11.55 12.76
CA VAL A 446 23.58 10.43 13.56
C VAL A 446 24.71 9.43 13.84
N LEU A 447 25.54 9.12 12.83
CA LEU A 447 26.71 8.26 12.99
C LEU A 447 27.76 8.87 13.93
N GLU A 448 28.01 10.18 13.86
CA GLU A 448 28.90 10.88 14.80
C GLU A 448 28.42 10.72 16.26
N LEU A 449 27.12 10.90 16.50
CA LEU A 449 26.52 10.72 17.84
C LEU A 449 26.53 9.26 18.30
N ALA A 450 26.39 8.32 17.37
CA ALA A 450 26.48 6.88 17.63
C ALA A 450 27.92 6.35 17.68
N ALA A 451 28.93 7.23 17.73
CA ALA A 451 30.35 6.89 17.76
C ALA A 451 30.80 5.99 16.57
N GLY A 452 30.20 6.20 15.40
CA GLY A 452 30.49 5.49 14.16
C GLY A 452 29.91 4.08 14.08
N LYS A 453 29.00 3.69 14.99
CA LYS A 453 28.40 2.35 15.03
C LYS A 453 26.94 2.38 14.55
N ALA A 454 26.68 1.68 13.45
CA ALA A 454 25.32 1.37 13.01
C ALA A 454 24.79 0.15 13.77
N GLY A 455 24.02 0.38 14.85
CA GLY A 455 23.39 -0.67 15.65
C GLY A 455 22.31 -1.44 14.88
N ASP A 456 21.66 -0.76 13.93
CA ASP A 456 20.75 -1.35 12.97
C ASP A 456 20.92 -0.73 11.57
N ASP A 457 20.07 -1.16 10.64
CA ASP A 457 20.00 -0.59 9.30
C ASP A 457 19.45 0.85 9.35
N MET A 458 20.17 1.78 8.71
CA MET A 458 19.89 3.22 8.76
C MET A 458 19.63 3.74 7.36
N THR A 459 18.45 4.30 7.13
CA THR A 459 18.09 4.92 5.85
C THR A 459 17.45 6.28 6.10
N VAL A 460 17.93 7.29 5.38
CA VAL A 460 17.36 8.64 5.31
C VAL A 460 16.98 8.92 3.87
N LEU A 461 15.72 9.25 3.63
CA LEU A 461 15.21 9.62 2.32
C LEU A 461 14.63 11.03 2.38
N VAL A 462 15.06 11.89 1.46
CA VAL A 462 14.71 13.30 1.43
C VAL A 462 14.08 13.63 0.09
N ALA A 463 12.89 14.21 0.10
CA ALA A 463 12.18 14.69 -1.08
C ALA A 463 11.81 16.16 -0.88
N GLY A 464 12.41 17.05 -1.67
CA GLY A 464 12.05 18.46 -1.68
C GLY A 464 11.14 18.77 -2.87
N ILE A 465 10.23 19.73 -2.71
CA ILE A 465 9.30 20.16 -3.77
C ILE A 465 9.53 21.63 -4.11
N TRP A 466 9.58 21.96 -5.41
CA TRP A 466 9.77 23.33 -5.88
C TRP A 466 8.81 23.69 -6.99
N LYS A 467 8.37 24.95 -7.02
CA LYS A 467 7.61 25.48 -8.16
C LYS A 467 8.53 25.55 -9.37
N MET A 468 8.02 25.10 -10.51
CA MET A 468 8.70 25.28 -11.78
C MET A 468 8.70 26.78 -12.16
N CYS A 469 9.88 27.41 -12.15
CA CYS A 469 10.08 28.74 -12.71
C CYS A 469 10.22 28.65 -14.22
N TYR A 470 9.13 28.87 -14.97
CA TYR A 470 9.23 29.05 -16.42
C TYR A 470 9.45 30.52 -16.73
N SER A 471 10.48 30.83 -17.51
CA SER A 471 10.65 32.14 -18.14
C SER A 471 9.41 32.47 -18.96
N ARG A 472 8.77 33.59 -18.64
CA ARG A 472 7.56 34.10 -19.31
C ARG A 472 7.76 34.38 -20.78
#